data_AF-A0A1B0ZNG3-F1
#
_entry.id   AF-A0A1B0ZNG3-F1
#
_cell.length_a   1.000
_cell.length_b   1.000
_cell.length_c   1.000
_cell.angle_alpha   90.00
_cell.angle_beta   90.00
_cell.angle_gamma   90.00
#
_symmetry.space_group_name_H-M   'P 1'
#
loop_
_entity.id
_entity.type
_entity.pdbx_description
1 polymer ?
#
loop_
_entity_poly.entity_id
_entity_poly.type
_entity_poly.pdbx_seq_one_letter_code
_entity_poly.pdbx_strand_id
1 'polypeptide(L)'
;MLKPAVACLALCAAPAAAGDFCHDLWYTRNAIMDRAGYCFGSALGQAVFGTGPCIGKSVSLTPQDQQRVAQIQGMERDMSCRVNTKQHHLDLDDLHIRRLLSDLPIPDEIQGACLGWMGPATALHAGHSEASPVIGQILPDDTVSYSHWPDAGWTYVTTSAGHGDWRVKSGGWLNYEKAGEVPCRDFAG
;
A
#
# COMPACT_ATOMS: atom_id res chain seq x y z
N MET A 1 -0.34 45.53 38.71
CA MET A 1 0.44 44.27 38.61
C MET A 1 -0.41 43.28 37.82
N LEU A 2 -0.11 43.06 36.53
CA LEU A 2 -0.85 42.15 35.65
C LEU A 2 0.05 40.94 35.38
N LYS A 3 -0.38 39.73 35.74
CA LYS A 3 0.33 38.48 35.45
C LYS A 3 -0.07 37.99 34.05
N PRO A 4 0.87 37.64 33.15
CA PRO A 4 0.52 37.03 31.89
C PRO A 4 0.26 35.54 32.12
N ALA A 5 -0.90 35.05 31.69
CA ALA A 5 -1.17 33.62 31.57
C ALA A 5 -0.56 33.14 30.25
N VAL A 6 0.47 32.30 30.34
CA VAL A 6 1.05 31.61 29.19
C VAL A 6 0.13 30.45 28.85
N ALA A 7 -0.60 30.56 27.75
CA ALA A 7 -1.36 29.45 27.18
C ALA A 7 -0.42 28.60 26.32
N CYS A 8 -0.06 27.41 26.81
CA CYS A 8 0.61 26.39 25.99
C CYS A 8 -0.38 25.82 24.96
N LEU A 9 -0.24 26.23 23.70
CA LEU A 9 -0.80 25.47 22.57
C LEU A 9 0.02 24.17 22.43
N ALA A 10 -0.54 23.05 22.87
CA ALA A 10 -0.04 21.74 22.49
C ALA A 10 -0.49 21.46 21.05
N LEU A 11 0.44 21.57 20.08
CA LEU A 11 0.23 21.03 18.74
C LEU A 11 0.24 19.49 18.83
N CYS A 12 -0.94 18.89 18.85
CA CYS A 12 -1.08 17.47 18.49
C CYS A 12 -0.89 17.34 16.98
N ALA A 13 0.37 17.31 16.52
CA ALA A 13 0.67 16.84 15.17
C ALA A 13 0.40 15.33 15.16
N ALA A 14 -0.77 14.92 14.67
CA ALA A 14 -0.96 13.53 14.29
C ALA A 14 -0.04 13.26 13.08
N PRO A 15 0.82 12.22 13.12
CA PRO A 15 1.66 11.89 11.98
C PRO A 15 0.75 11.38 10.85
N ALA A 16 0.50 12.23 9.85
CA ALA A 16 -0.27 11.84 8.66
C ALA A 16 0.36 10.63 7.95
N ALA A 17 1.70 10.58 7.89
CA ALA A 17 2.46 9.47 7.29
C ALA A 17 2.26 8.11 7.99
N ALA A 18 1.95 8.09 9.29
CA ALA A 18 1.65 6.84 9.99
C ALA A 18 0.23 6.33 9.68
N GLY A 19 -0.68 7.23 9.28
CA GLY A 19 -2.04 6.88 8.87
C GLY A 19 -2.03 5.97 7.65
N ASP A 20 -1.32 6.40 6.59
CA ASP A 20 -1.25 5.68 5.32
C ASP A 20 -0.57 4.31 5.48
N PHE A 21 0.54 4.25 6.21
CA PHE A 21 1.24 3.00 6.49
C PHE A 21 0.38 2.00 7.28
N CYS A 22 -0.32 2.47 8.32
CA CYS A 22 -1.21 1.61 9.11
C CYS A 22 -2.44 1.13 8.32
N HIS A 23 -3.00 1.97 7.44
CA HIS A 23 -4.09 1.56 6.55
C HIS A 23 -3.63 0.53 5.51
N ASP A 24 -2.41 0.69 4.98
CA ASP A 24 -1.78 -0.27 4.08
C ASP A 24 -1.60 -1.63 4.76
N LEU A 25 -0.94 -1.68 5.92
CA LEU A 25 -0.77 -2.91 6.71
C LEU A 25 -2.11 -3.59 7.00
N TRP A 26 -3.10 -2.80 7.44
CA TRP A 26 -4.43 -3.31 7.72
C TRP A 26 -5.07 -3.89 6.46
N TYR A 27 -5.01 -3.19 5.33
CA TYR A 27 -5.58 -3.71 4.08
C TYR A 27 -4.92 -5.02 3.70
N THR A 28 -3.59 -5.06 3.63
CA THR A 28 -2.83 -6.22 3.16
C THR A 28 -3.10 -7.45 4.04
N ARG A 29 -3.09 -7.30 5.37
CA ARG A 29 -3.46 -8.40 6.28
C ARG A 29 -4.87 -8.90 6.03
N ASN A 30 -5.85 -8.00 5.93
CA ASN A 30 -7.24 -8.40 5.78
C ASN A 30 -7.55 -8.93 4.38
N ALA A 31 -6.85 -8.48 3.33
CA ALA A 31 -6.95 -9.04 1.99
C ALA A 31 -6.47 -10.51 1.95
N ILE A 32 -5.44 -10.87 2.72
CA ILE A 32 -5.02 -12.27 2.89
C ILE A 32 -6.14 -13.09 3.56
N MET A 33 -6.75 -12.54 4.63
CA MET A 33 -7.86 -13.21 5.33
C MET A 33 -9.10 -13.37 4.43
N ASP A 34 -9.42 -12.34 3.63
CA ASP A 34 -10.54 -12.32 2.69
C ASP A 34 -10.40 -13.42 1.64
N ARG A 35 -9.21 -13.54 1.03
CA ARG A 35 -8.89 -14.61 0.06
C ARG A 35 -9.01 -16.00 0.66
N ALA A 36 -8.78 -16.15 1.96
CA ALA A 36 -8.98 -17.40 2.69
C ALA A 36 -10.45 -17.65 3.10
N GLY A 37 -11.36 -16.72 2.80
CA GLY A 37 -12.80 -16.83 3.03
C GLY A 37 -13.29 -16.24 4.34
N TYR A 38 -12.60 -15.27 4.93
CA TYR A 38 -12.97 -14.70 6.22
C TYR A 38 -14.22 -13.80 6.14
N CYS A 39 -15.18 -14.00 7.05
CA CYS A 39 -16.38 -13.17 7.13
C CYS A 39 -16.17 -11.92 8.00
N PHE A 40 -16.05 -10.76 7.35
CA PHE A 40 -15.91 -9.47 8.05
C PHE A 40 -17.19 -9.03 8.78
N GLY A 41 -17.05 -8.75 10.07
CA GLY A 41 -18.14 -8.22 10.91
C GLY A 41 -18.08 -6.72 11.18
N SER A 42 -16.98 -6.05 10.82
CA SER A 42 -16.83 -4.60 11.02
C SER A 42 -17.38 -3.81 9.83
N ALA A 43 -17.81 -2.58 10.07
CA ALA A 43 -18.30 -1.68 9.01
C ALA A 43 -17.24 -1.46 7.93
N LEU A 44 -15.98 -1.29 8.33
CA LEU A 44 -14.87 -1.08 7.40
C LEU A 44 -14.57 -2.34 6.58
N GLY A 45 -14.50 -3.50 7.23
CA GLY A 45 -14.24 -4.77 6.53
C GLY A 45 -15.32 -5.08 5.50
N GLN A 46 -16.58 -4.89 5.87
CA GLN A 46 -17.71 -5.08 4.95
C GLN A 46 -17.70 -4.07 3.80
N ALA A 47 -17.29 -2.82 4.03
CA ALA A 47 -17.21 -1.82 2.97
C ALA A 47 -16.05 -2.07 2.00
N VAL A 48 -14.90 -2.55 2.50
CA VAL A 48 -13.70 -2.77 1.70
C VAL A 48 -13.75 -4.09 0.92
N PHE A 49 -14.14 -5.17 1.59
CA PHE A 49 -14.11 -6.56 1.08
C PHE A 49 -15.50 -7.12 0.76
N GLY A 50 -16.57 -6.43 1.14
CA GLY A 50 -17.94 -6.83 0.87
C GLY A 50 -18.53 -7.80 1.92
N THR A 51 -19.72 -8.30 1.60
CA THR A 51 -20.47 -9.30 2.38
C THR A 51 -20.70 -10.58 1.57
N GLY A 52 -19.90 -10.80 0.52
CA GLY A 52 -20.03 -11.92 -0.42
C GLY A 52 -19.88 -13.29 0.24
N PRO A 53 -19.93 -14.39 -0.53
CA PRO A 53 -19.85 -15.73 0.05
C PRO A 53 -18.49 -15.93 0.73
N CYS A 54 -18.50 -15.80 2.05
CA CYS A 54 -17.39 -16.10 2.94
C CYS A 54 -17.66 -17.43 3.66
N ILE A 55 -16.61 -18.08 4.12
CA ILE A 55 -16.67 -19.42 4.73
C ILE A 55 -17.01 -19.31 6.23
N GLY A 56 -16.42 -18.34 6.92
CA GLY A 56 -16.66 -18.14 8.35
C GLY A 56 -15.67 -17.19 9.00
N LYS A 57 -15.72 -17.10 10.34
CA LYS A 57 -14.79 -16.29 11.14
C LYS A 57 -13.47 -16.99 11.46
N SER A 58 -13.36 -18.27 11.11
CA SER A 58 -12.15 -19.06 11.26
C SER A 58 -11.80 -19.62 9.89
N VAL A 59 -10.61 -19.30 9.40
CA VAL A 59 -10.13 -19.69 8.08
C VAL A 59 -8.74 -20.31 8.21
N SER A 60 -8.44 -21.24 7.31
CA SER A 60 -7.13 -21.85 7.22
C SER A 60 -6.28 -21.06 6.22
N LEU A 61 -5.15 -20.54 6.70
CA LEU A 61 -4.15 -19.89 5.86
C LEU A 61 -3.09 -20.90 5.42
N THR A 62 -2.52 -20.69 4.24
CA THR A 62 -1.31 -21.40 3.82
C THR A 62 -0.14 -21.06 4.76
N PRO A 63 0.90 -21.90 4.89
CA PRO A 63 2.06 -21.57 5.73
C PRO A 63 2.72 -20.23 5.36
N GLN A 64 2.77 -19.89 4.08
CA GLN A 64 3.30 -18.61 3.60
C GLN A 64 2.42 -17.43 4.03
N ASP A 65 1.11 -17.56 3.89
CA ASP A 65 0.17 -16.51 4.33
C ASP A 65 0.17 -16.34 5.85
N GLN A 66 0.35 -17.42 6.62
CA GLN A 66 0.52 -17.32 8.07
C GLN A 66 1.76 -16.50 8.44
N GLN A 67 2.88 -16.73 7.76
CA GLN A 67 4.10 -15.95 7.97
C GLN A 67 3.92 -14.48 7.61
N ARG A 68 3.31 -14.19 6.45
CA ARG A 68 3.00 -12.82 6.02
C ARG A 68 2.08 -12.10 7.00
N VAL A 69 0.99 -12.75 7.43
CA VAL A 69 0.08 -12.17 8.43
C VAL A 69 0.79 -11.91 9.75
N ALA A 70 1.62 -12.84 10.22
CA ALA A 70 2.40 -12.65 11.45
C ALA A 70 3.40 -11.48 11.34
N GLN A 71 4.07 -11.34 10.19
CA GLN A 71 4.97 -10.22 9.90
C GLN A 71 4.21 -8.89 9.95
N ILE A 72 3.08 -8.79 9.25
CA ILE A 72 2.24 -7.58 9.22
C ILE A 72 1.72 -7.23 10.62
N GLN A 73 1.27 -8.21 11.39
CA GLN A 73 0.87 -8.00 12.79
C GLN A 73 2.04 -7.55 13.68
N GLY A 74 3.27 -7.95 13.37
CA GLY A 74 4.48 -7.40 13.97
C GLY A 74 4.58 -5.89 13.74
N MET A 75 4.58 -5.48 12.47
CA MET A 75 4.66 -4.07 12.07
C MET A 75 3.48 -3.23 12.61
N GLU A 76 2.25 -3.76 12.59
CA GLU A 76 1.08 -3.09 13.18
C GLU A 76 1.27 -2.81 14.68
N ARG A 77 1.92 -3.71 15.43
CA ARG A 77 2.22 -3.50 16.86
C ARG A 77 3.34 -2.49 17.06
N ASP A 78 4.41 -2.60 16.30
CA ASP A 78 5.59 -1.73 16.42
C ASP A 78 5.22 -0.27 16.12
N MET A 79 4.35 -0.06 15.13
CA MET A 79 3.80 1.26 14.77
C MET A 79 2.58 1.68 15.59
N SER A 80 2.14 0.86 16.55
CA SER A 80 0.95 1.12 17.38
C SER A 80 -0.31 1.45 16.55
N CYS A 81 -0.49 0.75 15.43
CA CYS A 81 -1.57 1.01 14.48
C CYS A 81 -2.96 0.86 15.10
N ARG A 82 -3.84 1.83 14.83
CA ARG A 82 -5.23 1.86 15.31
C ARG A 82 -6.20 2.29 14.22
N VAL A 83 -6.39 1.43 13.22
CA VAL A 83 -7.36 1.67 12.14
C VAL A 83 -8.79 1.67 12.69
N ASN A 84 -9.55 2.73 12.41
CA ASN A 84 -10.94 2.86 12.85
C ASN A 84 -11.86 1.93 12.04
N THR A 85 -12.16 0.75 12.55
CA THR A 85 -12.99 -0.23 11.83
C THR A 85 -14.49 0.06 11.84
N LYS A 86 -14.93 1.16 12.48
CA LYS A 86 -16.33 1.62 12.49
C LYS A 86 -16.70 2.50 11.30
N GLN A 87 -15.71 2.98 10.53
CA GLN A 87 -15.94 3.77 9.32
C GLN A 87 -16.22 2.87 8.12
N HIS A 88 -16.66 3.45 7.00
CA HIS A 88 -16.95 2.74 5.75
C HIS A 88 -15.93 3.00 4.63
N HIS A 89 -14.88 3.77 4.91
CA HIS A 89 -13.84 4.13 3.94
C HIS A 89 -12.46 3.85 4.54
N LEU A 90 -11.60 3.19 3.77
CA LEU A 90 -10.19 3.06 4.10
C LEU A 90 -9.42 4.13 3.34
N ASP A 91 -8.62 4.92 4.04
CA ASP A 91 -7.76 5.93 3.42
C ASP A 91 -6.53 5.24 2.80
N LEU A 92 -6.66 4.88 1.53
CA LEU A 92 -5.66 4.18 0.75
C LEU A 92 -5.89 4.46 -0.74
N ASP A 93 -5.12 5.39 -1.31
CA ASP A 93 -5.36 5.97 -2.65
C ASP A 93 -5.33 4.93 -3.78
N ASP A 94 -4.55 3.87 -3.63
CA ASP A 94 -4.36 2.82 -4.62
C ASP A 94 -5.26 1.59 -4.38
N LEU A 95 -6.28 1.68 -3.50
CA LEU A 95 -7.17 0.56 -3.17
C LEU A 95 -7.80 -0.11 -4.40
N HIS A 96 -8.13 0.69 -5.42
CA HIS A 96 -8.69 0.20 -6.68
C HIS A 96 -7.69 -0.66 -7.48
N ILE A 97 -6.39 -0.35 -7.43
CA ILE A 97 -5.31 -1.14 -8.04
C ILE A 97 -5.08 -2.41 -7.23
N ARG A 98 -5.06 -2.31 -5.89
CA ARG A 98 -4.80 -3.45 -5.00
C ARG A 98 -5.80 -4.59 -5.12
N ARG A 99 -7.03 -4.29 -5.54
CA ARG A 99 -8.06 -5.29 -5.83
C ARG A 99 -7.76 -6.14 -7.07
N LEU A 100 -6.89 -5.67 -7.94
CA LEU A 100 -6.48 -6.36 -9.17
C LEU A 100 -5.25 -7.25 -8.97
N LEU A 101 -4.56 -7.12 -7.84
CA LEU A 101 -3.30 -7.82 -7.57
C LEU A 101 -3.52 -9.30 -7.26
N SER A 102 -2.70 -10.16 -7.83
CA SER A 102 -2.54 -11.55 -7.41
C SER A 102 -1.60 -11.65 -6.21
N ASP A 103 -0.48 -10.93 -6.24
CA ASP A 103 0.48 -10.88 -5.13
C ASP A 103 0.33 -9.57 -4.36
N LEU A 104 0.08 -9.65 -3.06
CA LEU A 104 -0.19 -8.48 -2.23
C LEU A 104 1.12 -7.84 -1.74
N PRO A 105 1.31 -6.52 -1.92
CA PRO A 105 2.52 -5.85 -1.50
C PRO A 105 2.48 -5.59 0.01
N ILE A 106 3.63 -5.73 0.65
CA ILE A 106 3.82 -5.43 2.07
C ILE A 106 4.56 -4.10 2.14
N PRO A 107 4.02 -3.09 2.85
CA PRO A 107 4.65 -1.77 2.89
C PRO A 107 5.99 -1.84 3.62
N ASP A 108 6.93 -1.05 3.14
CA ASP A 108 8.26 -0.83 3.71
C ASP A 108 8.28 0.52 4.43
N GLU A 109 9.07 0.64 5.49
CA GLU A 109 9.29 1.90 6.19
C GLU A 109 10.14 2.86 5.35
N ILE A 110 10.93 2.31 4.42
CA ILE A 110 11.72 3.10 3.47
C ILE A 110 10.84 3.47 2.27
N GLN A 111 10.73 4.77 2.03
CA GLN A 111 10.03 5.31 0.87
C GLN A 111 11.02 6.00 -0.04
N GLY A 112 10.82 5.85 -1.34
CA GLY A 112 11.54 6.59 -2.35
C GLY A 112 10.65 6.87 -3.55
N ALA A 113 11.07 7.78 -4.41
CA ALA A 113 10.38 8.04 -5.66
C ALA A 113 11.37 8.35 -6.77
N CYS A 114 11.07 7.85 -7.97
CA CYS A 114 11.63 8.36 -9.20
C CYS A 114 10.78 9.54 -9.67
N LEU A 115 11.37 10.72 -9.75
CA LEU A 115 10.75 11.94 -10.22
C LEU A 115 11.01 12.08 -11.73
N GLY A 116 10.01 11.77 -12.55
CA GLY A 116 10.09 11.89 -14.01
C GLY A 116 10.78 10.71 -14.66
N TRP A 117 10.00 9.65 -14.89
CA TRP A 117 10.39 8.47 -15.65
C TRP A 117 10.87 8.84 -17.06
N MET A 118 12.11 8.50 -17.40
CA MET A 118 12.72 8.78 -18.70
C MET A 118 12.65 7.58 -19.66
N GLY A 119 12.21 6.42 -19.17
CA GLY A 119 12.06 5.21 -19.96
C GLY A 119 10.84 5.24 -20.89
N PRO A 120 10.69 4.22 -21.75
CA PRO A 120 9.45 4.01 -22.49
C PRO A 120 8.29 3.68 -21.54
N ALA A 121 7.08 3.58 -22.10
CA ALA A 121 5.96 3.04 -21.34
C ALA A 121 6.26 1.61 -20.88
N THR A 122 6.13 1.36 -19.56
CA THR A 122 6.50 0.10 -18.91
C THR A 122 5.28 -0.54 -18.28
N ALA A 123 5.02 -1.82 -18.60
CA ALA A 123 3.90 -2.56 -18.05
C ALA A 123 4.07 -2.83 -16.54
N LEU A 124 2.96 -2.75 -15.80
CA LEU A 124 2.87 -3.12 -14.39
C LEU A 124 1.93 -4.31 -14.24
N HIS A 125 2.40 -5.32 -13.53
CA HIS A 125 1.81 -6.65 -13.47
C HIS A 125 1.00 -6.88 -12.18
N ALA A 126 0.01 -7.76 -12.25
CA ALA A 126 -0.80 -8.14 -11.10
C ALA A 126 -0.03 -8.95 -10.05
N GLY A 127 1.05 -9.62 -10.44
CA GLY A 127 1.90 -10.40 -9.54
C GLY A 127 3.35 -10.45 -10.00
N HIS A 128 4.18 -11.20 -9.26
CA HIS A 128 5.61 -11.40 -9.48
C HIS A 128 5.90 -12.35 -10.65
N SER A 129 5.27 -12.10 -11.80
CA SER A 129 5.41 -12.91 -13.00
C SER A 129 5.05 -12.13 -14.25
N GLU A 130 5.87 -12.25 -15.28
CA GLU A 130 5.59 -11.72 -16.62
C GLU A 130 4.34 -12.34 -17.24
N ALA A 131 3.94 -13.54 -16.80
CA ALA A 131 2.72 -14.19 -17.25
C ALA A 131 1.46 -13.67 -16.52
N SER A 132 1.62 -12.91 -15.44
CA SER A 132 0.47 -12.33 -14.74
C SER A 132 -0.12 -11.15 -15.54
N PRO A 133 -1.44 -10.89 -15.42
CA PRO A 133 -2.10 -9.81 -16.15
C PRO A 133 -1.40 -8.47 -15.96
N VAL A 134 -1.32 -7.68 -17.04
CA VAL A 134 -0.94 -6.27 -16.96
C VAL A 134 -2.15 -5.48 -16.46
N ILE A 135 -1.98 -4.78 -15.34
CA ILE A 135 -3.04 -4.03 -14.65
C ILE A 135 -2.77 -2.52 -14.61
N GLY A 136 -1.56 -2.12 -14.99
CA GLY A 136 -1.13 -0.73 -15.02
C GLY A 136 0.06 -0.52 -15.93
N GLN A 137 0.52 0.71 -15.98
CA GLN A 137 1.73 1.10 -16.70
C GLN A 137 2.38 2.33 -16.07
N ILE A 138 3.69 2.46 -16.26
CA ILE A 138 4.45 3.69 -16.07
C ILE A 138 4.54 4.38 -17.43
N LEU A 139 4.29 5.69 -17.50
CA LEU A 139 4.46 6.48 -18.71
C LEU A 139 5.68 7.42 -18.60
N PRO A 140 6.24 7.88 -19.73
CA PRO A 140 7.24 8.94 -19.70
C PRO A 140 6.78 10.16 -18.88
N ASP A 141 7.70 10.72 -18.10
CA ASP A 141 7.54 11.82 -17.15
C ASP A 141 6.69 11.53 -15.90
N ASP A 142 6.18 10.30 -15.72
CA ASP A 142 5.50 9.93 -14.48
C ASP A 142 6.44 10.01 -13.27
N THR A 143 5.89 10.36 -12.11
CA THR A 143 6.54 10.08 -10.83
C THR A 143 6.19 8.66 -10.41
N VAL A 144 7.19 7.85 -10.06
CA VAL A 144 7.05 6.45 -9.64
C VAL A 144 7.43 6.33 -8.18
N SER A 145 6.49 5.95 -7.32
CA SER A 145 6.72 5.79 -5.88
C SER A 145 7.05 4.34 -5.54
N TYR A 146 8.02 4.17 -4.66
CA TYR A 146 8.50 2.90 -4.10
C TYR A 146 8.33 2.95 -2.59
N SER A 147 7.48 2.09 -2.03
CA SER A 147 7.16 2.10 -0.59
C SER A 147 6.85 0.71 -0.05
N HIS A 148 7.32 -0.33 -0.75
CA HIS A 148 6.97 -1.72 -0.48
C HIS A 148 8.18 -2.62 -0.62
N TRP A 149 8.20 -3.68 0.18
CA TRP A 149 9.27 -4.67 0.16
C TRP A 149 9.38 -5.30 -1.24
N PRO A 150 10.59 -5.33 -1.83
CA PRO A 150 10.81 -6.07 -3.06
C PRO A 150 10.72 -7.58 -2.80
N ASP A 151 10.22 -8.33 -3.78
CA ASP A 151 10.13 -9.79 -3.72
C ASP A 151 10.55 -10.39 -5.07
N ALA A 152 11.53 -11.28 -5.05
CA ALA A 152 11.99 -12.06 -6.20
C ALA A 152 12.24 -11.25 -7.50
N GLY A 153 12.87 -10.07 -7.43
CA GLY A 153 13.15 -9.25 -8.62
C GLY A 153 12.06 -8.24 -8.96
N TRP A 154 10.98 -8.19 -8.17
CA TRP A 154 9.83 -7.31 -8.39
C TRP A 154 9.66 -6.31 -7.26
N THR A 155 9.16 -5.12 -7.60
CA THR A 155 8.78 -4.09 -6.64
C THR A 155 7.41 -3.55 -7.00
N TYR A 156 6.55 -3.37 -6.00
CA TYR A 156 5.25 -2.75 -6.22
C TYR A 156 5.44 -1.24 -6.27
N VAL A 157 4.90 -0.63 -7.32
CA VAL A 157 4.98 0.80 -7.53
C VAL A 157 3.61 1.39 -7.80
N THR A 158 3.44 2.65 -7.42
CA THR A 158 2.35 3.49 -7.87
C THR A 158 2.91 4.64 -8.71
N THR A 159 2.11 5.17 -9.62
CA THR A 159 2.52 6.32 -10.43
C THR A 159 1.56 7.49 -10.30
N SER A 160 2.10 8.70 -10.40
CA SER A 160 1.35 9.96 -10.50
C SER A 160 1.83 10.77 -11.70
N ALA A 161 1.03 11.74 -12.14
CA ALA A 161 1.32 12.52 -13.33
C ALA A 161 2.34 13.64 -13.04
N GLY A 162 3.46 13.65 -13.77
CA GLY A 162 4.47 14.70 -13.65
C GLY A 162 4.99 14.84 -12.22
N HIS A 163 5.21 16.08 -11.79
CA HIS A 163 5.83 16.43 -10.52
C HIS A 163 4.85 17.21 -9.65
N GLY A 164 4.31 16.60 -8.60
CA GLY A 164 3.79 17.35 -7.45
C GLY A 164 2.31 17.19 -7.07
N ASP A 165 1.46 16.51 -7.84
CA ASP A 165 0.09 16.22 -7.37
C ASP A 165 -0.03 14.92 -6.57
N TRP A 166 0.95 14.01 -6.69
CA TRP A 166 1.08 12.71 -6.02
C TRP A 166 -0.18 11.83 -6.06
N ARG A 167 -1.13 12.15 -6.94
CA ARG A 167 -2.38 11.41 -7.06
C ARG A 167 -2.09 10.16 -7.85
N VAL A 168 -2.27 9.02 -7.19
CA VAL A 168 -2.10 7.71 -7.83
C VAL A 168 -3.04 7.61 -9.03
N LYS A 169 -2.46 7.35 -10.20
CA LYS A 169 -3.20 7.13 -11.46
C LYS A 169 -3.03 5.72 -12.01
N SER A 170 -2.01 4.98 -11.57
CA SER A 170 -1.65 3.65 -12.04
C SER A 170 -0.76 2.97 -11.00
N GLY A 171 -0.62 1.65 -11.08
CA GLY A 171 0.23 0.88 -10.18
C GLY A 171 0.24 -0.61 -10.50
N GLY A 172 1.13 -1.34 -9.82
CA GLY A 172 1.33 -2.77 -9.97
C GLY A 172 2.80 -3.17 -9.79
N TRP A 173 3.11 -4.43 -10.04
CA TRP A 173 4.45 -4.98 -9.89
C TRP A 173 5.33 -4.65 -11.11
N LEU A 174 6.47 -4.02 -10.84
CA LEU A 174 7.54 -3.72 -11.79
C LEU A 174 8.67 -4.73 -11.60
N ASN A 175 9.11 -5.37 -12.68
CA ASN A 175 10.30 -6.23 -12.69
C ASN A 175 11.56 -5.38 -12.82
N TYR A 176 12.28 -5.13 -11.73
CA TYR A 176 13.47 -4.27 -11.76
C TYR A 176 14.66 -4.97 -12.44
N GLU A 177 14.77 -6.30 -12.33
CA GLU A 177 15.85 -7.06 -12.95
C GLU A 177 15.80 -6.97 -14.49
N LYS A 178 14.60 -6.94 -15.04
CA LYS A 178 14.36 -6.75 -16.48
C LYS A 178 14.39 -5.28 -16.88
N ALA A 179 13.96 -4.37 -16.01
CA ALA A 179 13.99 -2.93 -16.27
C ALA A 179 15.43 -2.40 -16.39
N GLY A 180 16.40 -3.04 -15.74
CA GLY A 180 17.80 -2.61 -15.73
C GLY A 180 18.00 -1.39 -14.83
N GLU A 181 18.85 -0.45 -15.25
CA GLU A 181 19.01 0.83 -14.55
C GLU A 181 17.70 1.61 -14.62
N VAL A 182 17.19 2.05 -13.46
CA VAL A 182 15.93 2.81 -13.38
C VAL A 182 16.11 4.12 -14.15
N PRO A 183 15.44 4.31 -15.31
CA PRO A 183 15.64 5.49 -16.15
C PRO A 183 14.92 6.67 -15.50
N CYS A 184 15.58 7.30 -14.55
CA CYS A 184 15.00 8.33 -13.72
C CYS A 184 15.71 9.67 -13.87
N ARG A 185 14.94 10.76 -13.98
CA ARG A 185 15.53 12.10 -14.05
C ARG A 185 16.10 12.55 -12.70
N ASP A 186 15.37 12.32 -11.62
CA ASP A 186 15.80 12.66 -10.26
C ASP A 186 15.16 11.73 -9.23
N PHE A 187 15.78 11.55 -8.06
CA PHE A 187 15.28 10.68 -7.00
C PHE A 187 14.91 11.47 -5.75
N ALA A 188 13.81 11.08 -5.11
CA ALA A 188 13.43 11.54 -3.77
C ALA A 188 13.47 10.37 -2.78
N GLY A 189 13.87 10.65 -1.53
CA GLY A 189 13.96 9.69 -0.42
C GLY A 189 14.43 10.33 0.87
#